data_AF-A0A9P1KYI1-F1
#
_entry.id   AF-A0A9P1KYI1-F1
#
_cell.length_a   1.000
_cell.length_b   1.000
_cell.length_c   1.000
_cell.angle_alpha   90.00
_cell.angle_beta   90.00
_cell.angle_gamma   90.00
#
_symmetry.space_group_name_H-M   'P 1'
#
loop_
_entity.id
_entity.type
_entity.pdbx_description
1 polymer ?
#
loop_
_entity_poly.entity_id
_entity_poly.type
_entity_poly.pdbx_seq_one_letter_code
_entity_poly.pdbx_strand_id
1 'polypeptide(L)'
;MNDCDNNLISKILISYRELGEKKFFKQLIKDIQIDKKLYMLYFKKRFIPICTLPKLRIIFISKHGFVSFCYNFFTFLHSKNIFINISCKNLISIAKFVIYHEVGHILDTTIKENKLEYNQIVKTFIERLIEYDIDINSKDLHKVNLPPQVEECVIGIKKNLIERESKAWKIAYDMIVFEDKNEELIFNNMREYALATYNFGNIKNIINENNIDLFVKYKKAI
;
A
#
# COMPACT_ATOMS: atom_id res chain seq x y z
N MET A 1 19.79 11.75 -13.71
CA MET A 1 18.93 10.57 -13.97
C MET A 1 19.60 9.79 -15.07
N ASN A 2 19.87 8.50 -14.85
CA ASN A 2 20.61 7.67 -15.80
C ASN A 2 19.74 7.40 -17.04
N ASP A 3 20.34 7.16 -18.21
CA ASP A 3 19.62 6.88 -19.47
C ASP A 3 18.62 5.72 -19.36
N CYS A 4 18.87 4.77 -18.45
CA CYS A 4 17.97 3.66 -18.14
C CYS A 4 16.64 4.13 -17.52
N ASP A 5 16.68 5.12 -16.61
CA ASP A 5 15.50 5.65 -15.92
C ASP A 5 14.60 6.44 -16.88
N ASN A 6 15.22 7.20 -17.79
CA ASN A 6 14.50 7.96 -18.82
C ASN A 6 13.79 7.04 -19.82
N ASN A 7 14.42 5.92 -20.18
CA ASN A 7 13.83 4.91 -21.07
C ASN A 7 12.64 4.19 -20.39
N LEU A 8 12.77 3.85 -19.11
CA LEU A 8 11.72 3.21 -18.32
C LEU A 8 10.45 4.08 -18.24
N ILE A 9 10.60 5.33 -17.80
CA ILE A 9 9.49 6.28 -17.67
C ILE A 9 8.81 6.52 -19.02
N SER A 10 9.60 6.67 -20.09
CA SER A 10 9.07 6.92 -21.43
C SER A 10 8.19 5.77 -21.92
N LYS A 11 8.62 4.52 -21.75
CA LYS A 11 7.84 3.33 -22.11
C LYS A 11 6.52 3.22 -21.33
N ILE A 12 6.55 3.52 -20.03
CA ILE A 12 5.34 3.55 -19.19
C ILE A 12 4.37 4.64 -19.68
N LEU A 13 4.88 5.84 -19.96
CA LEU A 13 4.06 6.97 -20.42
C LEU A 13 3.41 6.71 -21.79
N ILE A 14 4.15 6.12 -22.74
CA ILE A 14 3.65 5.77 -24.07
C ILE A 14 2.52 4.73 -23.92
N SER A 15 2.80 3.62 -23.23
CA SER A 15 1.81 2.56 -23.01
C SER A 15 0.56 3.07 -22.29
N TYR A 16 0.74 3.91 -21.26
CA TYR A 16 -0.39 4.47 -20.51
C TYR A 16 -1.25 5.42 -21.36
N ARG A 17 -0.64 6.17 -22.29
CA ARG A 17 -1.35 7.04 -23.23
C ARG A 17 -2.15 6.20 -24.24
N GLU A 18 -1.55 5.13 -24.77
CA GLU A 18 -2.21 4.21 -25.71
C GLU A 18 -3.45 3.54 -25.09
N LEU A 19 -3.42 3.24 -23.79
CA LEU A 19 -4.57 2.73 -23.04
C LEU A 19 -5.69 3.77 -22.81
N GLY A 20 -5.53 5.01 -23.26
CA GLY A 20 -6.53 6.06 -23.01
C GLY A 20 -6.54 6.56 -21.55
N GLU A 21 -5.41 6.40 -20.84
CA GLU A 21 -5.14 6.92 -19.51
C GLU A 21 -6.21 6.56 -18.46
N LYS A 22 -6.99 7.52 -17.96
CA LYS A 22 -8.00 7.26 -16.95
C LYS A 22 -9.23 6.49 -17.47
N LYS A 23 -9.43 6.45 -18.80
CA LYS A 23 -10.62 5.85 -19.40
C LYS A 23 -10.62 4.33 -19.22
N PHE A 24 -9.48 3.66 -19.37
CA PHE A 24 -9.45 2.20 -19.22
C PHE A 24 -9.69 1.74 -17.78
N PHE A 25 -9.25 2.51 -16.76
CA PHE A 25 -9.59 2.18 -15.37
C PHE A 25 -11.10 2.16 -15.11
N LYS A 26 -11.84 3.09 -15.70
CA LYS A 26 -13.31 3.10 -15.61
C LYS A 26 -13.92 1.89 -16.33
N GLN A 27 -13.30 1.43 -17.41
CA GLN A 27 -13.73 0.24 -18.12
C GLN A 27 -13.46 -1.02 -17.29
N LEU A 28 -12.24 -1.19 -16.76
CA LEU A 28 -11.88 -2.29 -15.87
C LEU A 28 -12.83 -2.40 -14.67
N ILE A 29 -13.18 -1.29 -14.01
CA ILE A 29 -14.16 -1.31 -12.91
C ILE A 29 -15.56 -1.73 -13.36
N LYS A 30 -15.99 -1.38 -14.58
CA LYS A 30 -17.30 -1.82 -15.09
C LYS A 30 -17.30 -3.31 -15.38
N ASP A 31 -16.17 -3.83 -15.87
CA ASP A 31 -16.02 -5.23 -16.26
C ASP A 31 -15.94 -6.14 -15.02
N ILE A 32 -15.30 -5.67 -13.94
CA ILE A 32 -15.34 -6.33 -12.64
C ILE A 32 -16.72 -6.03 -12.04
N GLN A 33 -17.63 -7.01 -12.01
CA GLN A 33 -19.02 -6.88 -11.53
C GLN A 33 -19.12 -6.60 -10.01
N ILE A 34 -18.48 -5.54 -9.52
CA ILE A 34 -18.48 -5.14 -8.11
C ILE A 34 -19.76 -4.36 -7.83
N ASP A 35 -20.44 -4.68 -6.73
CA ASP A 35 -21.58 -3.90 -6.27
C ASP A 35 -21.17 -2.43 -6.05
N LYS A 36 -21.84 -1.50 -6.73
CA LYS A 36 -21.62 -0.04 -6.63
C LYS A 36 -21.71 0.47 -5.19
N LYS A 37 -22.50 -0.18 -4.32
CA LYS A 37 -22.56 0.16 -2.89
C LYS A 37 -21.22 -0.11 -2.20
N LEU A 38 -20.53 -1.18 -2.56
CA LEU A 38 -19.21 -1.56 -2.06
C LEU A 38 -18.17 -0.49 -2.42
N TYR A 39 -18.19 -0.03 -3.68
CA TYR A 39 -17.35 1.06 -4.20
C TYR A 39 -17.61 2.39 -3.47
N MET A 40 -18.87 2.76 -3.26
CA MET A 40 -19.25 3.99 -2.54
C MET A 40 -18.91 3.95 -1.05
N LEU A 41 -18.95 2.77 -0.43
CA LEU A 41 -18.59 2.58 0.98
C LEU A 41 -17.08 2.76 1.21
N TYR A 42 -16.27 2.32 0.24
CA TYR A 42 -14.82 2.55 0.22
C TYR A 42 -14.45 4.02 0.00
N PHE A 43 -15.16 4.71 -0.89
CA PHE A 43 -14.89 6.13 -1.18
C PHE A 43 -15.18 7.06 0.00
N LYS A 44 -16.14 6.69 0.88
CA LYS A 44 -16.54 7.51 2.05
C LYS A 44 -15.72 7.25 3.31
N LYS A 45 -15.13 6.06 3.50
CA LYS A 45 -14.40 5.73 4.74
C LYS A 45 -12.94 6.19 4.65
N ARG A 46 -12.51 7.06 5.56
CA ARG A 46 -11.12 7.55 5.72
C ARG A 46 -10.09 6.46 6.12
N PHE A 47 -10.46 5.18 6.12
CA PHE A 47 -9.76 4.11 6.84
C PHE A 47 -9.05 3.11 5.92
N ILE A 48 -8.38 3.64 4.88
CA ILE A 48 -7.51 2.86 4.01
C ILE A 48 -6.06 3.09 4.48
N PRO A 49 -5.40 2.09 5.12
CA PRO A 49 -3.97 2.18 5.39
C PRO A 49 -3.25 2.35 4.06
N ILE A 50 -2.17 3.12 4.07
CA ILE A 50 -1.43 3.43 2.87
C ILE A 50 -0.62 2.19 2.52
N CYS A 51 -1.16 1.34 1.65
CA CYS A 51 -0.30 0.53 0.80
C CYS A 51 0.44 1.50 -0.12
N THR A 52 1.68 1.19 -0.48
CA THR A 52 2.40 1.92 -1.55
C THR A 52 1.75 1.75 -2.92
N LEU A 53 0.71 0.92 -3.03
CA LEU A 53 -0.18 0.96 -4.17
C LEU A 53 -0.94 2.29 -4.14
N PRO A 54 -1.06 2.97 -5.29
CA PRO A 54 -1.79 4.21 -5.35
C PRO A 54 -3.23 3.90 -4.96
N LYS A 55 -3.73 4.51 -3.88
CA LYS A 55 -5.15 4.42 -3.50
C LYS A 55 -6.00 4.59 -4.76
N LEU A 56 -7.03 3.77 -4.97
CA LEU A 56 -7.89 3.87 -6.16
C LEU A 56 -8.31 5.33 -6.44
N ARG A 57 -8.62 6.09 -5.39
CA ARG A 57 -8.90 7.53 -5.49
C ARG A 57 -7.77 8.34 -6.15
N ILE A 58 -6.50 8.09 -5.83
CA ILE A 58 -5.33 8.75 -6.43
C ILE A 58 -5.13 8.30 -7.88
N ILE A 59 -5.40 7.03 -8.21
CA ILE A 59 -5.42 6.51 -9.59
C ILE A 59 -6.48 7.25 -10.42
N PHE A 60 -7.68 7.45 -9.87
CA PHE A 60 -8.77 8.16 -10.56
C PHE A 60 -8.54 9.66 -10.67
N ILE A 61 -7.92 10.27 -9.66
CA ILE A 61 -7.74 11.73 -9.59
C ILE A 61 -6.49 12.20 -10.33
N SER A 62 -5.40 11.43 -10.34
CA SER A 62 -4.10 11.89 -10.88
C SER A 62 -3.53 10.98 -11.96
N LYS A 63 -3.06 11.60 -13.05
CA LYS A 63 -2.25 10.93 -14.08
C LYS A 63 -0.95 10.37 -13.49
N HIS A 64 -0.37 11.11 -12.55
CA HIS A 64 0.93 10.82 -11.94
C HIS A 64 0.91 9.64 -10.97
N GLY A 65 -0.21 9.36 -10.29
CA GLY A 65 -0.28 8.31 -9.28
C GLY A 65 0.01 6.91 -9.84
N PHE A 66 -0.68 6.53 -10.93
CA PHE A 66 -0.46 5.21 -11.55
C PHE A 66 0.90 5.10 -12.24
N VAL A 67 1.33 6.16 -12.94
CA VAL A 67 2.65 6.17 -13.61
C VAL A 67 3.79 6.06 -12.59
N SER A 68 3.72 6.81 -11.48
CA SER A 68 4.72 6.75 -10.41
C SER A 68 4.76 5.38 -9.76
N PHE A 69 3.59 4.74 -9.58
CA PHE A 69 3.52 3.38 -9.07
C PHE A 69 4.19 2.37 -10.03
N CYS A 70 3.83 2.40 -11.31
CA CYS A 70 4.47 1.54 -12.31
C CYS A 70 5.99 1.75 -12.33
N TYR A 71 6.45 2.99 -12.29
CA TYR A 71 7.89 3.30 -12.24
C TYR A 71 8.58 2.65 -11.03
N ASN A 72 8.02 2.82 -9.83
CA ASN A 72 8.59 2.24 -8.61
C ASN A 72 8.54 0.70 -8.64
N PHE A 73 7.47 0.12 -9.17
CA PHE A 73 7.32 -1.33 -9.31
C PHE A 73 8.35 -1.92 -10.28
N PHE A 74 8.51 -1.35 -11.48
CA PHE A 74 9.52 -1.82 -12.44
C PHE A 74 10.94 -1.61 -11.92
N THR A 75 11.20 -0.49 -11.22
CA THR A 75 12.50 -0.25 -10.56
C THR A 75 12.78 -1.30 -9.50
N PHE A 76 11.78 -1.69 -8.70
CA PHE A 76 11.90 -2.77 -7.72
C PHE A 76 12.20 -4.12 -8.39
N LEU A 77 11.53 -4.45 -9.49
CA LEU A 77 11.81 -5.66 -10.26
C LEU A 77 13.24 -5.68 -10.80
N HIS A 78 13.70 -4.57 -11.38
CA HIS A 78 15.07 -4.44 -11.88
C HIS A 78 16.10 -4.61 -10.76
N SER A 79 15.81 -4.11 -9.55
CA SER A 79 16.68 -4.30 -8.38
C SER A 79 16.86 -5.78 -7.99
N LYS A 80 15.95 -6.65 -8.43
CA LYS A 80 15.98 -8.10 -8.24
C LYS A 80 16.42 -8.88 -9.48
N ASN A 81 16.96 -8.20 -10.50
CA ASN A 81 17.29 -8.77 -11.80
C ASN A 81 16.09 -9.43 -12.52
N ILE A 82 14.87 -8.95 -12.26
CA ILE A 82 13.66 -9.40 -12.96
C ILE A 82 13.29 -8.35 -14.00
N PHE A 83 13.25 -8.74 -15.27
CA PHE A 83 12.99 -7.85 -16.40
C PHE A 83 11.68 -8.22 -17.10
N ILE A 84 10.60 -7.53 -16.72
CA ILE A 84 9.29 -7.69 -17.35
C ILE A 84 9.13 -6.59 -18.41
N ASN A 85 8.70 -6.98 -19.62
CA ASN A 85 8.47 -6.01 -20.69
C ASN A 85 7.39 -4.99 -20.29
N ILE A 86 7.60 -3.71 -20.61
CA ILE A 86 6.59 -2.67 -20.40
C ILE A 86 5.73 -2.62 -21.66
N SER A 87 4.50 -3.11 -21.55
CA SER A 87 3.53 -3.17 -22.64
C SER A 87 2.13 -2.78 -22.15
N CYS A 88 1.25 -2.42 -23.08
CA CYS A 88 -0.17 -2.18 -22.80
C CYS A 88 -0.82 -3.37 -22.07
N LYS A 89 -0.52 -4.60 -22.49
CA LYS A 89 -1.00 -5.83 -21.81
C LYS A 89 -0.58 -5.84 -20.34
N ASN A 90 0.72 -5.67 -20.06
CA ASN A 90 1.23 -5.76 -18.70
C ASN A 90 0.73 -4.61 -17.82
N LEU A 91 0.57 -3.39 -18.37
CA LEU A 91 -0.03 -2.27 -17.64
C LEU A 91 -1.51 -2.51 -17.32
N ILE A 92 -2.27 -3.15 -18.21
CA ILE A 92 -3.65 -3.57 -17.95
C ILE A 92 -3.68 -4.57 -16.80
N SER A 93 -2.85 -5.62 -16.82
CA SER A 93 -2.77 -6.60 -15.73
C SER A 93 -2.41 -5.94 -14.40
N ILE A 94 -1.41 -5.05 -14.39
CA ILE A 94 -1.03 -4.28 -13.19
C ILE A 94 -2.23 -3.50 -12.65
N ALA A 95 -2.95 -2.76 -13.52
CA ALA A 95 -4.12 -1.99 -13.12
C ALA A 95 -5.26 -2.87 -12.59
N LYS A 96 -5.54 -4.01 -13.25
CA LYS A 96 -6.49 -5.04 -12.83
C LYS A 96 -6.14 -5.47 -11.40
N PHE A 97 -4.89 -5.83 -11.13
CA PHE A 97 -4.47 -6.33 -9.82
C PHE A 97 -4.61 -5.29 -8.71
N VAL A 98 -4.32 -4.02 -8.98
CA VAL A 98 -4.57 -2.94 -7.99
C VAL A 98 -6.06 -2.86 -7.65
N ILE A 99 -6.96 -2.96 -8.64
CA ILE A 99 -8.40 -2.95 -8.37
C ILE A 99 -8.81 -4.19 -7.56
N TYR A 100 -8.37 -5.38 -7.95
CA TYR A 100 -8.72 -6.62 -7.27
C TYR A 100 -8.18 -6.68 -5.83
N HIS A 101 -6.97 -6.16 -5.57
CA HIS A 101 -6.43 -6.03 -4.23
C HIS A 101 -7.31 -5.17 -3.32
N GLU A 102 -7.79 -4.04 -3.84
CA GLU A 102 -8.70 -3.16 -3.10
C GLU A 102 -10.05 -3.82 -2.86
N VAL A 103 -10.56 -4.58 -3.84
CA VAL A 103 -11.75 -5.45 -3.66
C VAL A 103 -11.51 -6.49 -2.56
N GLY A 104 -10.31 -7.08 -2.53
CA GLY A 104 -9.88 -8.01 -1.49
C GLY A 104 -10.00 -7.42 -0.09
N HIS A 105 -9.58 -6.16 0.11
CA HIS A 105 -9.76 -5.47 1.39
C HIS A 105 -11.24 -5.22 1.74
N ILE A 106 -12.15 -5.15 0.77
CA ILE A 106 -13.59 -4.97 1.07
C ILE A 106 -14.27 -6.28 1.44
N LEU A 107 -13.85 -7.36 0.80
CA LEU A 107 -14.37 -8.71 1.05
C LEU A 107 -13.74 -9.36 2.27
N ASP A 108 -12.68 -8.79 2.83
CA ASP A 108 -12.06 -9.28 4.05
C ASP A 108 -13.02 -9.18 5.26
N THR A 109 -13.48 -10.35 5.71
CA THR A 109 -14.39 -10.49 6.85
C THR A 109 -13.75 -10.18 8.21
N THR A 110 -12.41 -10.29 8.32
CA THR A 110 -11.69 -10.06 9.61
C THR A 110 -11.26 -8.60 9.79
N ILE A 111 -11.59 -7.71 8.86
CA ILE A 111 -11.12 -6.32 8.89
C ILE A 111 -11.53 -5.57 10.16
N LYS A 112 -12.67 -5.95 10.78
CA LYS A 112 -13.12 -5.37 12.06
C LYS A 112 -12.21 -5.79 13.22
N GLU A 113 -11.89 -7.07 13.29
CA GLU A 113 -11.04 -7.64 14.35
C GLU A 113 -9.61 -7.12 14.22
N ASN A 114 -9.05 -7.16 13.00
CA ASN A 114 -7.73 -6.61 12.70
C ASN A 114 -7.64 -5.11 13.08
N LYS A 115 -8.70 -4.33 12.85
CA LYS A 115 -8.76 -2.92 13.26
C LYS A 115 -8.79 -2.74 14.79
N LEU A 116 -9.53 -3.59 15.50
CA LEU A 116 -9.58 -3.53 16.96
C LEU A 116 -8.21 -3.83 17.55
N GLU A 117 -7.55 -4.88 17.06
CA GLU A 117 -6.19 -5.23 17.43
C GLU A 117 -5.21 -4.09 17.12
N TYR A 118 -5.23 -3.55 15.89
CA TYR A 118 -4.39 -2.42 15.50
C TYR A 118 -4.52 -1.24 16.46
N ASN A 119 -5.76 -0.84 16.78
CA ASN A 119 -6.03 0.26 17.69
C ASN A 119 -5.52 -0.02 19.11
N GLN A 120 -5.61 -1.26 19.58
CA GLN A 120 -5.05 -1.66 20.88
C GLN A 120 -3.53 -1.54 20.87
N ILE A 121 -2.85 -2.03 19.83
CA ILE A 121 -1.39 -1.92 19.70
C ILE A 121 -0.96 -0.45 19.64
N VAL A 122 -1.66 0.40 18.86
CA VAL A 122 -1.36 1.84 18.79
C VAL A 122 -1.59 2.52 20.14
N LYS A 123 -2.63 2.16 20.88
CA LYS A 123 -2.86 2.69 22.23
C LYS A 123 -1.70 2.34 23.16
N THR A 124 -1.30 1.07 23.19
CA THR A 124 -0.15 0.61 23.98
C THR A 124 1.13 1.35 23.56
N PHE A 125 1.35 1.53 22.25
CA PHE A 125 2.48 2.27 21.73
C PHE A 125 2.53 3.72 22.26
N ILE A 126 1.40 4.43 22.24
CA ILE A 126 1.29 5.80 22.80
C ILE A 126 1.60 5.80 24.30
N GLU A 127 1.06 4.84 25.05
CA GLU A 127 1.32 4.70 26.49
C GLU A 127 2.81 4.48 26.78
N ARG A 128 3.48 3.61 26.02
CA ARG A 128 4.92 3.38 26.15
C ARG A 128 5.75 4.60 25.76
N LEU A 129 5.37 5.32 24.70
CA LEU A 129 6.07 6.57 24.34
C LEU A 129 6.03 7.60 25.46
N ILE A 130 4.91 7.68 26.20
CA ILE A 130 4.76 8.59 27.34
C ILE A 130 5.54 8.09 28.55
N GLU A 131 5.42 6.79 28.88
CA GLU A 131 6.11 6.16 30.02
C GLU A 131 7.63 6.32 29.94
N TYR A 132 8.22 6.13 28.75
CA TYR A 132 9.65 6.27 28.53
C TYR A 132 10.08 7.71 28.17
N ASP A 133 9.16 8.68 28.24
CA ASP A 133 9.37 10.09 27.86
C ASP A 133 10.07 10.27 26.51
N ILE A 134 9.67 9.49 25.51
CA ILE A 134 10.29 9.51 24.19
C ILE A 134 9.96 10.82 23.48
N ASP A 135 11.00 11.57 23.10
CA ASP A 135 10.84 12.71 22.19
C ASP A 135 10.59 12.23 20.75
N ILE A 136 9.32 12.21 20.37
CA ILE A 136 8.87 11.84 19.03
C ILE A 136 9.35 12.78 17.92
N ASN A 137 9.78 14.01 18.26
CA ASN A 137 10.29 14.98 17.29
C ASN A 137 11.80 14.84 17.08
N SER A 138 12.47 14.00 17.88
CA SER A 138 13.90 13.79 17.79
C SER A 138 14.31 13.36 16.37
N LYS A 139 15.36 13.99 15.86
CA LYS A 139 15.96 13.59 14.58
C LYS A 139 16.52 12.18 14.65
N ASP A 140 16.99 11.78 15.83
CA ASP A 140 17.63 10.50 16.13
C ASP A 140 16.65 9.44 16.63
N LEU A 141 15.34 9.59 16.37
CA LEU A 141 14.36 8.56 16.66
C LEU A 141 14.47 7.39 15.65
N HIS A 142 15.29 6.40 15.98
CA HIS A 142 15.52 5.20 15.19
C HIS A 142 15.61 3.96 16.06
N LYS A 143 15.49 2.78 15.44
CA LYS A 143 15.37 1.47 16.09
C LYS A 143 16.38 1.25 17.23
N VAL A 144 17.64 1.61 17.01
CA VAL A 144 18.75 1.39 17.96
C VAL A 144 18.56 2.12 19.29
N ASN A 145 17.79 3.21 19.29
CA ASN A 145 17.59 4.06 20.46
C ASN A 145 16.20 3.89 21.09
N LEU A 146 15.43 2.87 20.68
CA LEU A 146 14.10 2.62 21.23
C LEU A 146 14.17 1.62 22.39
N PRO A 147 13.44 1.89 23.49
CA PRO A 147 13.22 0.86 24.51
C PRO A 147 12.60 -0.41 23.88
N PRO A 148 12.97 -1.61 24.32
CA PRO A 148 12.49 -2.86 23.74
C PRO A 148 10.96 -2.95 23.66
N GLN A 149 10.24 -2.44 24.67
CA GLN A 149 8.77 -2.45 24.71
C GLN A 149 8.15 -1.52 23.66
N VAL A 150 8.82 -0.42 23.32
CA VAL A 150 8.41 0.49 22.23
C VAL A 150 8.69 -0.17 20.88
N GLU A 151 9.82 -0.86 20.74
CA GLU A 151 10.15 -1.63 19.54
C GLU A 151 9.14 -2.77 19.29
N GLU A 152 8.75 -3.52 20.32
CA GLU A 152 7.74 -4.58 20.24
C GLU A 152 6.41 -4.06 19.70
N CYS A 153 5.98 -2.87 20.14
CA CYS A 153 4.78 -2.22 19.62
C CYS A 153 4.93 -1.88 18.13
N VAL A 154 6.07 -1.34 17.71
CA VAL A 154 6.35 -1.06 16.28
C VAL A 154 6.30 -2.34 15.45
N ILE A 155 6.88 -3.44 15.95
CA ILE A 155 6.82 -4.75 15.30
C ILE A 155 5.38 -5.25 15.22
N GLY A 156 4.59 -5.13 16.29
CA GLY A 156 3.18 -5.50 16.33
C GLY A 156 2.36 -4.75 15.28
N ILE A 157 2.54 -3.43 15.19
CA ILE A 157 1.89 -2.58 14.17
C ILE A 157 2.23 -3.09 12.76
N LYS A 158 3.50 -3.36 12.48
CA LYS A 158 3.94 -3.87 11.17
C LYS A 158 3.34 -5.24 10.85
N LYS A 159 3.36 -6.18 11.80
CA LYS A 159 2.80 -7.52 11.62
C LYS A 159 1.31 -7.47 11.29
N ASN A 160 0.54 -6.69 12.06
CA ASN A 160 -0.89 -6.53 11.83
C ASN A 160 -1.21 -5.92 10.45
N LEU A 161 -0.43 -4.94 10.00
CA LEU A 161 -0.55 -4.35 8.65
C LEU A 161 -0.20 -5.36 7.55
N ILE A 162 0.92 -6.07 7.69
CA ILE A 162 1.37 -7.10 6.72
C ILE A 162 0.32 -8.21 6.59
N GLU A 163 -0.24 -8.67 7.71
CA GLU A 163 -1.27 -9.70 7.72
C GLU A 163 -2.52 -9.26 6.96
N ARG A 164 -3.02 -8.05 7.26
CA ARG A 164 -4.16 -7.46 6.55
C ARG A 164 -3.92 -7.39 5.04
N GLU A 165 -2.76 -6.92 4.63
CA GLU A 165 -2.41 -6.77 3.22
C GLU A 165 -2.24 -8.12 2.53
N SER A 166 -1.57 -9.07 3.18
CA SER A 166 -1.41 -10.43 2.67
C SER A 166 -2.77 -11.09 2.45
N LYS A 167 -3.74 -10.86 3.35
CA LYS A 167 -5.09 -11.39 3.22
C LYS A 167 -5.86 -10.76 2.06
N ALA A 168 -5.78 -9.43 1.90
CA ALA A 168 -6.38 -8.76 0.74
C ALA A 168 -5.82 -9.27 -0.59
N TRP A 169 -4.50 -9.47 -0.67
CA TRP A 169 -3.84 -10.09 -1.82
C TRP A 169 -4.27 -11.53 -2.05
N LYS A 170 -4.48 -12.33 -0.98
CA LYS A 170 -4.96 -13.70 -1.11
C LYS A 170 -6.38 -13.74 -1.68
N ILE A 171 -7.29 -12.92 -1.17
CA ILE A 171 -8.65 -12.80 -1.71
C ILE A 171 -8.61 -12.37 -3.18
N ALA A 172 -7.79 -11.37 -3.52
CA ALA A 172 -7.61 -10.94 -4.89
C ALA A 172 -7.12 -12.08 -5.81
N TYR A 173 -6.13 -12.84 -5.37
CA TYR A 173 -5.60 -13.99 -6.11
C TYR A 173 -6.70 -15.02 -6.41
N ASP A 174 -7.54 -15.33 -5.41
CA ASP A 174 -8.61 -16.32 -5.56
C ASP A 174 -9.75 -15.85 -6.49
N MET A 175 -9.84 -14.55 -6.77
CA MET A 175 -10.83 -13.95 -7.67
C MET A 175 -10.34 -13.76 -9.10
N ILE A 176 -9.02 -13.75 -9.33
CA ILE A 176 -8.43 -13.45 -10.63
C ILE A 176 -8.31 -14.74 -11.44
N VAL A 177 -8.83 -14.72 -12.66
CA VAL A 177 -8.44 -15.68 -13.69
C VAL A 177 -7.24 -15.08 -14.43
N PHE A 178 -6.10 -15.76 -14.34
CA PHE A 178 -4.86 -15.39 -15.03
C PHE A 178 -4.89 -15.90 -16.48
N GLU A 179 -4.50 -15.04 -17.41
CA GLU A 179 -4.39 -15.37 -18.83
C GLU A 179 -3.24 -16.36 -19.09
N ASP A 180 -2.12 -16.16 -18.41
CA ASP A 180 -0.91 -16.98 -18.56
C ASP A 180 0.00 -16.89 -17.32
N LYS A 181 1.05 -17.71 -17.30
CA LYS A 181 2.03 -17.73 -16.20
C LYS A 181 2.81 -16.42 -16.04
N ASN A 182 2.94 -15.62 -17.10
CA ASN A 182 3.60 -14.32 -17.00
C ASN A 182 2.70 -13.31 -16.28
N GLU A 183 1.40 -13.33 -16.55
CA GLU A 183 0.43 -12.52 -15.82
C GLU A 183 0.41 -12.89 -14.32
N GLU A 184 0.43 -14.19 -14.00
CA GLU A 184 0.56 -14.67 -12.62
C GLU A 184 1.89 -14.24 -11.95
N LEU A 185 3.00 -14.28 -12.70
CA LEU A 185 4.30 -13.79 -12.22
C LEU A 185 4.26 -12.29 -11.90
N ILE A 186 3.61 -11.47 -12.72
CA ILE A 186 3.43 -10.03 -12.45
C ILE A 186 2.65 -9.84 -11.15
N PHE A 187 1.57 -10.60 -10.95
CA PHE A 187 0.77 -10.54 -9.73
C PHE A 187 1.59 -10.85 -8.48
N ASN A 188 2.34 -11.96 -8.50
CA ASN A 188 3.16 -12.37 -7.36
C ASN A 188 4.25 -11.34 -7.03
N ASN A 189 4.88 -10.75 -8.04
CA ASN A 189 5.84 -9.68 -7.85
C ASN A 189 5.20 -8.39 -7.30
N MET A 190 3.99 -8.04 -7.73
CA MET A 190 3.26 -6.89 -7.19
C MET A 190 2.90 -7.09 -5.72
N ARG A 191 2.44 -8.30 -5.36
CA ARG A 191 2.19 -8.68 -3.97
C ARG A 191 3.46 -8.54 -3.15
N GLU A 192 4.57 -9.06 -3.63
CA GLU A 192 5.86 -8.97 -2.93
C GLU A 192 6.33 -7.51 -2.78
N TYR A 193 6.23 -6.71 -3.85
CA TYR A 193 6.52 -5.27 -3.82
C TYR A 193 5.71 -4.56 -2.73
N ALA A 194 4.40 -4.78 -2.71
CA ALA A 194 3.51 -4.17 -1.73
C ALA A 194 3.89 -4.57 -0.29
N LEU A 195 4.10 -5.86 -0.03
CA LEU A 195 4.46 -6.36 1.31
C LEU A 195 5.85 -5.85 1.76
N ALA A 196 6.81 -5.74 0.84
CA ALA A 196 8.14 -5.22 1.16
C ALA A 196 8.07 -3.78 1.68
N THR A 197 7.20 -2.94 1.10
CA THR A 197 7.11 -1.52 1.50
C THR A 197 6.62 -1.30 2.92
N TYR A 198 5.75 -2.18 3.44
CA TYR A 198 5.34 -2.15 4.84
C TYR A 198 6.47 -2.52 5.81
N ASN A 199 7.41 -3.36 5.37
CA ASN A 199 8.57 -3.73 6.18
C ASN A 199 9.54 -2.53 6.36
N PHE A 200 9.65 -1.67 5.35
CA PHE A 200 10.54 -0.50 5.36
C PHE A 200 9.98 0.76 6.04
N GLY A 201 8.72 0.75 6.51
CA GLY A 201 8.17 1.86 7.28
C GLY A 201 8.97 2.12 8.56
N ASN A 202 9.33 3.38 8.82
CA ASN A 202 10.02 3.78 10.05
C ASN A 202 9.02 4.26 11.12
N ILE A 203 9.49 4.39 12.36
CA ILE A 203 8.66 4.85 13.50
C ILE A 203 8.02 6.24 13.24
N LYS A 204 8.71 7.12 12.50
CA LYS A 204 8.18 8.45 12.15
C LYS A 204 6.95 8.36 11.24
N ASN A 205 6.93 7.40 10.31
CA ASN A 205 5.75 7.15 9.49
C ASN A 205 4.57 6.70 10.36
N ILE A 206 4.81 5.79 11.32
CA ILE A 206 3.77 5.32 12.25
C ILE A 206 3.21 6.49 13.07
N ILE A 207 4.08 7.37 13.58
CA ILE A 207 3.69 8.58 14.33
C ILE A 207 2.81 9.49 13.47
N ASN A 208 3.25 9.81 12.25
CA ASN A 208 2.53 10.71 11.35
C ASN A 208 1.19 10.13 10.89
N GLU A 209 1.15 8.86 10.51
CA GLU A 209 -0.05 8.20 10.00
C GLU A 209 -1.16 8.09 11.06
N ASN A 210 -0.77 7.96 12.32
CA ASN A 210 -1.69 7.84 13.45
C ASN A 210 -1.94 9.17 14.19
N ASN A 211 -1.34 10.28 13.75
CA ASN A 211 -1.37 11.59 14.41
C ASN A 211 -1.02 11.50 15.91
N ILE A 212 -0.03 10.67 16.24
CA ILE A 212 0.37 10.38 17.63
C ILE A 212 0.89 11.62 18.34
N ASP A 213 1.47 12.56 17.60
CA ASP A 213 1.98 13.82 18.13
C ASP A 213 0.90 14.65 18.82
N LEU A 214 -0.33 14.65 18.31
CA LEU A 214 -1.46 15.30 18.96
C LEU A 214 -1.78 14.62 20.30
N PHE A 215 -1.86 13.29 20.32
CA PHE A 215 -2.23 12.54 21.52
C PHE A 215 -1.18 12.66 22.64
N VAL A 216 0.11 12.59 22.30
CA VAL A 216 1.20 12.75 23.27
C VAL A 216 1.20 14.18 23.85
N LYS A 217 0.99 15.21 23.02
CA LYS A 217 0.88 16.61 23.50
C LYS A 217 -0.30 16.80 24.45
N TYR A 218 -1.47 16.27 24.12
CA TYR A 218 -2.66 16.38 24.98
C TYR A 218 -2.46 15.69 26.34
N LYS A 219 -1.84 14.51 26.37
CA LYS A 219 -1.63 13.78 27.63
C LYS A 219 -0.52 14.36 28.51
N LYS A 220 0.50 15.01 27.93
CA LYS A 220 1.56 15.69 28.70
C LYS A 220 1.13 17.07 29.24
N ALA A 221 0.05 17.63 28.71
CA ALA A 221 -0.49 18.93 29.14
C ALA A 221 -1.50 18.83 30.32
N ILE A 222 -1.83 17.60 30.74
CA ILE A 222 -2.67 17.27 31.90
C ILE A 222 -1.74 16.74 32.99
#